data_AF-A0AA43RKN9-F1
#
_entry.id   AF-A0AA43RKN9-F1
#
_cell.length_a   1.000
_cell.length_b   1.000
_cell.length_c   1.000
_cell.angle_alpha   90.00
_cell.angle_beta   90.00
_cell.angle_gamma   90.00
#
_symmetry.space_group_name_H-M   'P 1'
#
loop_
_entity.id
_entity.type
_entity.pdbx_description
1 polymer ?
#
loop_
_entity_poly.entity_id
_entity_poly.type
_entity_poly.pdbx_seq_one_letter_code
_entity_poly.pdbx_strand_id
1 'polypeptide(L)'
;SMEEVRKLYEYDRKDHPERYWLIDSDRNTDASKPFGLSEENPVIVTTVAVAYECLNMLTKDGFPVEYERIGSMDGPNGIMDKYKVRVPFDSNEYMIYIDPYGSYNSVDAPEGFELDLFRDFDDEPGYDEKPEE
;
A
#
# COMPACT_ATOMS: atom_id res chain seq x y z
N SER A 1 -16.61 -5.16 -16.59
CA SER A 1 -16.02 -6.45 -16.15
C SER A 1 -14.62 -6.20 -15.61
N MET A 2 -14.02 -7.13 -14.85
CA MET A 2 -12.61 -6.99 -14.39
C MET A 2 -11.61 -6.78 -15.54
N GLU A 3 -11.93 -7.29 -16.72
CA GLU A 3 -11.13 -7.13 -17.93
C GLU A 3 -11.21 -5.72 -18.52
N GLU A 4 -12.35 -5.05 -18.39
CA GLU A 4 -12.52 -3.64 -18.78
C GLU A 4 -11.83 -2.69 -17.80
N VAL A 5 -11.85 -3.02 -16.51
CA VAL A 5 -11.17 -2.26 -15.45
C VAL A 5 -9.65 -2.31 -15.67
N ARG A 6 -9.09 -3.48 -15.95
CA ARG A 6 -7.67 -3.63 -16.29
C ARG A 6 -7.27 -2.83 -17.54
N LYS A 7 -8.13 -2.81 -18.56
CA LYS A 7 -7.90 -2.00 -19.76
C LYS A 7 -7.93 -0.50 -19.46
N LEU A 8 -8.81 -0.05 -18.58
CA LEU A 8 -8.85 1.35 -18.13
C LEU A 8 -7.61 1.74 -17.33
N TYR A 9 -7.14 0.89 -16.42
CA TYR A 9 -5.88 1.10 -15.71
C TYR A 9 -4.68 1.13 -16.67
N GLU A 10 -4.59 0.18 -17.60
CA GLU A 10 -3.52 0.15 -18.61
C GLU A 10 -3.57 1.37 -19.55
N TYR A 11 -4.76 1.90 -19.83
CA TYR A 11 -4.99 3.11 -20.59
C TYR A 11 -4.55 4.37 -19.82
N ASP A 12 -5.01 4.52 -18.57
CA ASP A 12 -4.69 5.70 -17.74
C ASP A 12 -3.21 5.74 -17.36
N ARG A 13 -2.59 4.58 -17.09
CA ARG A 13 -1.13 4.45 -16.91
C ARG A 13 -0.33 4.91 -18.13
N LYS A 14 -0.87 4.69 -19.33
CA LYS A 14 -0.20 5.03 -20.59
C LYS A 14 -0.34 6.51 -20.94
N ASP A 15 -1.53 7.07 -20.77
CA ASP A 15 -1.87 8.43 -21.20
C ASP A 15 -1.68 9.48 -20.09
N HIS A 16 -1.69 9.06 -18.82
CA HIS A 16 -1.48 9.90 -17.63
C HIS A 16 -0.43 9.31 -16.66
N PRO A 17 0.79 8.99 -17.14
CA PRO A 17 1.83 8.34 -16.32
C PRO A 17 2.24 9.18 -15.09
N GLU A 18 2.05 10.51 -15.11
CA GLU A 18 2.28 11.41 -13.99
C GLU A 18 1.38 11.14 -12.77
N ARG A 19 0.24 10.48 -12.99
CA ARG A 19 -0.68 10.06 -11.92
C ARG A 19 -0.26 8.74 -11.27
N TYR A 20 0.63 7.99 -11.93
CA TYR A 20 1.02 6.66 -11.50
C TYR A 20 2.52 6.64 -11.19
N TRP A 21 2.84 6.83 -9.91
CA TRP A 21 4.20 6.90 -9.38
C TRP A 21 4.84 5.51 -9.16
N LEU A 22 4.21 4.45 -9.67
CA LEU A 22 4.48 3.07 -9.28
C LEU A 22 5.20 2.33 -10.43
N ILE A 23 6.37 1.77 -10.13
CA ILE A 23 7.30 1.08 -11.04
C ILE A 23 7.15 -0.45 -10.86
N ASP A 24 7.27 -1.16 -11.99
CA ASP A 24 7.09 -2.61 -12.20
C ASP A 24 7.71 -3.54 -11.15
N SER A 25 7.07 -4.70 -10.97
CA SER A 25 7.22 -5.72 -9.91
C SER A 25 8.46 -6.62 -9.99
N ASP A 26 9.32 -6.43 -11.00
CA ASP A 26 10.51 -7.29 -11.26
C ASP A 26 11.65 -7.11 -10.24
N ARG A 27 11.40 -6.47 -9.09
CA ARG A 27 12.42 -6.07 -8.12
C ARG A 27 12.18 -6.59 -6.70
N ASN A 28 11.38 -7.65 -6.55
CA ASN A 28 11.25 -8.35 -5.27
C ASN A 28 12.62 -8.77 -4.73
N THR A 29 12.92 -8.42 -3.47
CA THR A 29 14.22 -8.73 -2.84
C THR A 29 14.41 -10.23 -2.66
N ASP A 30 13.35 -10.96 -2.28
CA ASP A 30 13.33 -12.42 -2.26
C ASP A 30 11.97 -12.95 -2.74
N ALA A 31 11.88 -13.25 -4.04
CA ALA A 31 10.66 -13.78 -4.66
C ALA A 31 10.23 -15.17 -4.13
N SER A 32 11.04 -15.85 -3.30
CA SER A 32 10.63 -17.09 -2.63
C SER A 32 9.77 -16.85 -1.39
N LYS A 33 9.68 -15.59 -0.92
CA LYS A 33 8.95 -15.20 0.29
C LYS A 33 7.69 -14.42 -0.06
N PRO A 34 6.63 -14.52 0.78
CA PRO A 34 5.39 -13.80 0.54
C PRO A 34 5.62 -12.28 0.45
N PHE A 35 5.22 -11.70 -0.68
CA PHE A 35 5.46 -10.28 -0.96
C PHE A 35 4.68 -9.39 0.01
N GLY A 36 5.36 -8.41 0.59
CA GLY A 36 4.83 -7.49 1.59
C GLY A 36 4.52 -8.13 2.95
N LEU A 37 4.50 -9.46 3.08
CA LEU A 37 4.18 -10.20 4.31
C LEU A 37 5.41 -10.83 4.98
N SER A 38 6.59 -10.68 4.37
CA SER A 38 7.87 -11.11 4.92
C SER A 38 8.84 -9.94 5.01
N GLU A 39 9.66 -9.92 6.05
CA GLU A 39 10.78 -8.97 6.22
C GLU A 39 11.82 -9.10 5.09
N GLU A 40 11.94 -10.28 4.48
CA GLU A 40 12.87 -10.57 3.38
C GLU A 40 12.32 -10.10 2.01
N ASN A 41 11.01 -9.84 1.92
CA ASN A 41 10.34 -9.41 0.69
C ASN A 41 9.32 -8.29 0.98
N PRO A 42 9.76 -7.13 1.50
CA PRO A 42 8.87 -6.03 1.85
C PRO A 42 8.31 -5.34 0.61
N VAL A 43 7.25 -4.55 0.81
CA VAL A 43 6.82 -3.57 -0.20
C VAL A 43 7.85 -2.45 -0.25
N ILE A 44 8.38 -2.15 -1.42
CA ILE A 44 9.41 -1.11 -1.58
C ILE A 44 8.74 0.16 -2.09
N VAL A 45 8.93 1.27 -1.38
CA VAL A 45 8.46 2.61 -1.75
C VAL A 45 9.55 3.65 -1.48
N THR A 46 9.44 4.80 -2.13
CA THR A 46 10.47 5.86 -2.15
C THR A 46 10.37 6.82 -0.98
N THR A 47 9.22 6.88 -0.31
CA THR A 47 9.01 7.76 0.84
C THR A 47 8.05 7.15 1.86
N VAL A 48 8.14 7.62 3.11
CA VAL A 48 7.19 7.30 4.18
C VAL A 48 5.76 7.73 3.82
N ALA A 49 5.59 8.84 3.11
CA ALA A 49 4.26 9.28 2.67
C ALA A 49 3.61 8.26 1.72
N VAL A 50 4.36 7.77 0.73
CA VAL A 50 3.89 6.73 -0.21
C VAL A 50 3.60 5.42 0.52
N ALA A 51 4.33 5.10 1.59
CA ALA A 51 4.01 3.94 2.42
C ALA A 51 2.61 4.05 3.05
N TYR A 52 2.25 5.23 3.57
CA TYR A 52 0.91 5.48 4.12
C TYR A 52 -0.17 5.50 3.04
N GLU A 53 0.10 6.07 1.87
CA GLU A 53 -0.82 6.01 0.73
C GLU A 53 -1.12 4.57 0.32
N CYS A 54 -0.08 3.73 0.21
CA CYS A 54 -0.22 2.30 -0.08
C CYS A 54 -1.13 1.60 0.96
N LEU A 55 -0.89 1.84 2.25
CA LEU A 55 -1.72 1.28 3.32
C LEU A 55 -3.17 1.78 3.30
N ASN A 56 -3.39 3.05 2.96
CA ASN A 56 -4.73 3.65 2.86
C ASN A 56 -5.55 3.10 1.69
N MET A 57 -4.88 2.74 0.59
CA MET A 57 -5.49 2.08 -0.57
C MET A 57 -5.65 0.58 -0.38
N LEU A 58 -5.08 0.01 0.68
CA LEU A 58 -5.07 -1.44 0.85
C LEU A 58 -6.45 -1.96 1.25
N THR A 59 -6.88 -2.99 0.53
CA THR A 59 -8.11 -3.72 0.79
C THR A 59 -7.84 -5.21 0.84
N LYS A 60 -8.72 -5.96 1.50
CA LYS A 60 -8.74 -7.42 1.46
C LYS A 60 -10.19 -7.87 1.30
N ASP A 61 -10.43 -8.75 0.34
CA ASP A 61 -11.78 -9.23 0.01
C ASP A 61 -12.78 -8.09 -0.27
N GLY A 62 -12.27 -6.97 -0.83
CA GLY A 62 -13.04 -5.76 -1.11
C GLY A 62 -13.31 -4.84 0.08
N PHE A 63 -12.78 -5.14 1.27
CA PHE A 63 -12.93 -4.31 2.46
C PHE A 63 -11.64 -3.53 2.78
N PRO A 64 -11.73 -2.22 3.10
CA PRO A 64 -10.58 -1.44 3.50
C PRO A 64 -10.01 -1.97 4.82
N VAL A 65 -8.68 -1.94 4.93
CA VAL A 65 -7.99 -2.42 6.12
C VAL A 65 -7.79 -1.30 7.14
N GLU A 66 -7.65 -1.68 8.40
CA GLU A 66 -7.08 -0.83 9.45
C GLU A 66 -5.62 -1.22 9.67
N TYR A 67 -4.76 -0.24 9.96
CA TYR A 67 -3.35 -0.52 10.22
C TYR A 67 -2.78 0.29 11.39
N GLU A 68 -1.80 -0.31 12.06
CA GLU A 68 -1.06 0.27 13.17
C GLU A 68 0.43 0.05 12.95
N ARG A 69 1.22 1.14 12.97
CA ARG A 69 2.68 1.03 12.86
C ARG A 69 3.26 0.50 14.17
N ILE A 70 3.91 -0.65 14.11
CA ILE A 70 4.52 -1.31 15.27
C ILE A 70 5.93 -0.77 15.55
N GLY A 71 6.66 -0.38 14.50
CA GLY A 71 8.00 0.19 14.64
C GLY A 71 8.80 0.09 13.35
N SER A 72 10.10 0.38 13.48
CA SER A 72 11.08 0.20 12.41
C SER A 72 12.08 -0.89 12.77
N MET A 73 12.66 -1.52 11.76
CA MET A 73 13.70 -2.54 11.90
C MET A 73 14.65 -2.52 10.71
N ASP A 74 15.78 -3.21 10.84
CA ASP A 74 16.69 -3.45 9.72
C ASP A 74 16.08 -4.46 8.74
N GLY A 75 16.12 -4.14 7.45
CA GLY A 75 15.64 -4.96 6.35
C GLY A 75 16.64 -5.04 5.18
N PRO A 76 16.26 -5.71 4.08
CA PRO A 76 17.18 -6.04 2.99
C PRO A 76 17.86 -4.84 2.33
N ASN A 77 17.20 -3.68 2.27
CA ASN A 77 17.73 -2.47 1.63
C ASN A 77 18.01 -1.32 2.62
N GLY A 78 17.93 -1.58 3.93
CA GLY A 78 18.05 -0.55 4.97
C GLY A 78 16.90 -0.60 5.97
N ILE A 79 16.54 0.54 6.54
CA ILE A 79 15.45 0.62 7.52
C ILE A 79 14.11 0.36 6.83
N MET A 80 13.33 -0.56 7.37
CA MET A 80 11.95 -0.80 6.99
C MET A 80 11.01 -0.63 8.18
N ASP A 81 9.75 -0.36 7.87
CA ASP A 81 8.68 -0.23 8.84
C ASP A 81 7.78 -1.47 8.84
N LYS A 82 7.30 -1.80 10.04
CA LYS A 82 6.41 -2.92 10.29
C LYS A 82 5.04 -2.41 10.71
N TYR A 83 4.02 -2.89 10.02
CA TYR A 83 2.63 -2.55 10.25
C TYR A 83 1.86 -3.79 10.62
N LYS A 84 1.03 -3.67 11.65
CA LYS A 84 -0.02 -4.64 11.94
C LYS A 84 -1.27 -4.20 11.18
N VAL A 85 -1.85 -5.10 10.40
CA VAL A 85 -3.01 -4.85 9.56
C VAL A 85 -4.16 -5.76 9.97
N ARG A 86 -5.36 -5.17 10.09
CA ARG A 86 -6.60 -5.83 10.47
C ARG A 86 -7.64 -5.59 9.39
N VAL A 87 -8.41 -6.64 9.09
CA VAL A 87 -9.45 -6.60 8.07
C VAL A 87 -10.79 -6.71 8.79
N PRO A 88 -11.78 -5.86 8.47
CA PRO A 88 -13.12 -5.98 9.05
C PRO A 88 -13.66 -7.40 8.85
N PHE A 89 -14.26 -7.97 9.90
CA PHE A 89 -14.83 -9.33 9.90
C PHE A 89 -13.83 -10.49 9.75
N ASP A 90 -12.53 -10.21 9.70
CA ASP A 90 -11.48 -11.21 9.83
C ASP A 90 -10.88 -11.15 11.26
N SER A 91 -10.79 -12.30 11.92
CA SER A 91 -10.12 -12.43 13.21
C SER A 91 -8.59 -12.48 13.10
N ASN A 92 -8.06 -12.61 11.90
CA ASN A 92 -6.62 -12.69 11.66
C ASN A 92 -5.98 -11.30 11.74
N GLU A 93 -4.77 -11.26 12.29
CA GLU A 93 -3.87 -10.10 12.19
C GLU A 93 -2.79 -10.41 11.15
N TYR A 94 -2.57 -9.48 10.24
CA TYR A 94 -1.53 -9.56 9.23
C TYR A 94 -0.37 -8.62 9.58
N MET A 95 0.85 -9.00 9.19
CA MET A 95 2.03 -8.15 9.35
C MET A 95 2.48 -7.74 7.96
N ILE A 96 2.50 -6.44 7.70
CA ILE A 96 2.98 -5.86 6.45
C ILE A 96 4.31 -5.15 6.71
N TYR A 97 5.29 -5.44 5.85
CA TYR A 97 6.61 -4.85 5.89
C TYR A 97 6.76 -3.92 4.71
N ILE A 98 7.14 -2.67 4.97
CA ILE A 98 7.34 -1.65 3.93
C ILE A 98 8.72 -1.04 4.13
N ASP A 99 9.53 -1.04 3.08
CA ASP A 99 10.77 -0.26 2.98
C ASP A 99 10.41 1.11 2.39
N PRO A 100 10.40 2.20 3.19
CA PRO A 100 9.99 3.51 2.74
C PRO A 100 11.13 4.34 2.14
N TYR A 101 12.31 3.74 1.96
CA TYR A 101 13.51 4.41 1.44
C TYR A 101 14.08 3.71 0.20
N GLY A 102 13.21 2.96 -0.48
CA GLY A 102 13.51 2.28 -1.73
C GLY A 102 13.87 3.23 -2.86
N SER A 103 14.48 2.67 -3.91
CA SER A 103 14.80 3.40 -5.14
C SER A 103 13.64 3.49 -6.14
N TYR A 104 12.49 2.89 -5.81
CA TYR A 104 11.28 2.83 -6.65
C TYR A 104 10.04 2.57 -5.78
N ASN A 105 8.83 2.74 -6.33
CA ASN A 105 7.58 2.37 -5.66
C ASN A 105 7.00 1.12 -6.29
N SER A 106 6.67 0.10 -5.50
CA SER A 106 5.99 -1.11 -5.95
C SER A 106 4.55 -0.81 -6.39
N VAL A 107 4.13 -1.39 -7.52
CA VAL A 107 2.74 -1.37 -8.02
C VAL A 107 1.85 -2.43 -7.38
N ASP A 108 2.45 -3.43 -6.74
CA ASP A 108 1.73 -4.59 -6.24
C ASP A 108 1.27 -4.40 -4.80
N ALA A 109 0.07 -4.89 -4.50
CA ALA A 109 -0.36 -5.11 -3.14
C ALA A 109 0.45 -6.24 -2.49
N PRO A 110 0.66 -6.20 -1.16
CA PRO A 110 1.02 -7.37 -0.37
C PRO A 110 0.19 -8.61 -0.74
N GLU A 111 0.81 -9.78 -0.67
CA GLU A 111 0.18 -11.02 -1.11
C GLU A 111 -1.18 -11.26 -0.41
N GLY A 112 -2.23 -11.50 -1.20
CA GLY A 112 -3.58 -11.69 -0.69
C GLY A 112 -4.30 -10.41 -0.27
N PHE A 113 -3.80 -9.24 -0.67
CA PHE A 113 -4.47 -7.94 -0.60
C PHE A 113 -4.64 -7.35 -2.00
N GLU A 114 -5.39 -6.27 -2.10
CA GLU A 114 -5.66 -5.52 -3.33
C GLU A 114 -5.48 -4.02 -3.09
N LEU A 115 -5.09 -3.25 -4.12
CA LEU A 115 -5.06 -1.78 -4.06
C LEU A 115 -6.35 -1.21 -4.66
N ASP A 116 -7.11 -0.47 -3.86
CA ASP A 116 -8.23 0.33 -4.35
C ASP A 116 -7.74 1.70 -4.82
N LEU A 117 -7.39 1.77 -6.11
CA LEU A 117 -6.88 2.97 -6.78
C LEU A 117 -7.96 4.03 -7.01
N PHE A 118 -9.23 3.73 -6.72
CA PHE A 118 -10.37 4.61 -6.96
C PHE A 118 -11.00 5.11 -5.66
N ARG A 119 -10.37 4.84 -4.52
CA ARG A 119 -10.82 5.40 -3.25
C ARG A 119 -10.64 6.92 -3.32
N ASP A 120 -11.75 7.63 -3.52
CA ASP A 120 -11.80 9.08 -3.42
C ASP A 120 -11.27 9.46 -2.03
N PHE A 121 -10.17 10.21 -1.99
CA PHE A 121 -9.58 10.73 -0.76
C PHE A 121 -10.43 11.87 -0.13
N ASP A 122 -11.70 11.99 -0.55
CA ASP A 122 -12.61 13.07 -0.18
C ASP A 122 -13.23 12.92 1.22
N ASP A 123 -12.96 11.82 1.93
CA ASP A 123 -13.27 11.68 3.36
C ASP A 123 -12.12 12.23 4.24
N GLU A 124 -11.70 13.48 4.02
CA GLU A 124 -11.15 14.23 5.15
C GLU A 124 -12.31 14.51 6.12
N PRO A 125 -12.24 14.13 7.41
CA PRO A 125 -13.17 14.67 8.38
C PRO A 125 -12.92 16.18 8.39
N GLY A 126 -13.87 16.93 7.83
CA GLY A 126 -13.85 18.39 7.84
C GLY A 126 -13.52 18.85 9.25
N TYR A 127 -12.53 19.74 9.35
CA TYR A 127 -12.25 20.45 10.59
C TYR A 127 -13.57 21.00 11.13
N ASP A 128 -14.07 20.41 12.22
CA ASP A 128 -15.14 21.03 13.01
C ASP A 128 -14.62 22.42 13.37
N GLU A 129 -15.24 23.44 12.77
CA GLU A 129 -15.05 24.82 13.17
C GLU A 129 -15.28 24.87 14.68
N LYS A 130 -14.25 25.26 15.43
CA LYS A 130 -14.37 25.46 16.88
C LYS A 130 -15.60 26.35 17.12
N PRO A 131 -16.48 26.01 18.08
CA PRO A 131 -17.52 26.94 18.44
C PRO A 131 -16.85 28.22 18.95
N GLU A 132 -17.09 29.32 18.26
CA GLU A 132 -16.72 30.66 18.73
C GLU A 132 -17.48 30.91 20.05
N GLU A 133 -16.74 31.18 21.11
CA GLU A 133 -17.27 31.66 22.40
C GLU A 133 -17.62 33.15 22.36
#